data_AF-A0A7J7RFI9-F1
#
_entry.id   AF-A0A7J7RFI9-F1
#
_cell.length_a   1.000
_cell.length_b   1.000
_cell.length_c   1.000
_cell.angle_alpha   90.00
_cell.angle_beta   90.00
_cell.angle_gamma   90.00
#
_symmetry.space_group_name_H-M   'P 1'
#
loop_
_entity.id
_entity.type
_entity.pdbx_description
1 polymer ?
#
loop_
_entity_poly.entity_id
_entity_poly.type
_entity_poly.pdbx_seq_one_letter_code
_entity_poly.pdbx_strand_id
1 'polypeptide(L)'
;MLVSRGTLEMAAQKINEGLEHIAQAEKDLQTGFLKWKPDYNSAADEYREAALAFKNAKQFDQAKHACLREAVAHESNKALFHAAKAYEQAGMTLKEMQQLPQAVRLIEKASMMYLENGTPDTAAMALERAGKLIGIVNPEKAVRIVIPTDS
;
A
#
# COMPACT_ATOMS: atom_id res chain seq x y z
N MET A 1 -23.10 -0.45 27.60
CA MET A 1 -22.11 -1.54 27.53
C MET A 1 -22.29 -2.51 26.35
N LEU A 2 -23.49 -2.69 25.78
CA LEU A 2 -23.72 -3.59 24.63
C LEU A 2 -23.10 -3.11 23.29
N VAL A 3 -23.12 -1.81 23.01
CA VAL A 3 -22.59 -1.22 21.76
C VAL A 3 -21.06 -1.36 21.65
N SER A 4 -20.32 -1.21 22.75
CA SER A 4 -18.87 -1.46 22.79
C SER A 4 -18.52 -2.93 22.59
N ARG A 5 -19.38 -3.87 22.97
CA ARG A 5 -19.10 -5.30 22.81
C ARG A 5 -19.25 -5.74 21.35
N GLY A 6 -20.31 -5.29 20.67
CA GLY A 6 -20.52 -5.60 19.25
C GLY A 6 -19.46 -4.98 18.33
N THR A 7 -18.96 -3.80 18.65
CA THR A 7 -17.90 -3.14 17.86
C THR A 7 -16.54 -3.84 17.99
N LEU A 8 -16.20 -4.36 19.18
CA LEU A 8 -14.99 -5.15 19.39
C LEU A 8 -15.06 -6.50 18.67
N GLU A 9 -16.24 -7.14 18.66
CA GLU A 9 -16.43 -8.43 18.00
C GLU A 9 -16.29 -8.32 16.48
N MET A 10 -16.87 -7.27 15.87
CA MET A 10 -16.70 -6.97 14.44
C MET A 10 -15.23 -6.66 14.08
N ALA A 11 -14.52 -5.92 14.94
CA ALA A 11 -13.10 -5.65 14.72
C ALA A 11 -12.26 -6.94 14.77
N ALA A 12 -12.52 -7.82 15.74
CA ALA A 12 -11.83 -9.11 15.85
C ALA A 12 -12.10 -10.02 14.64
N GLN A 13 -13.34 -10.06 14.13
CA GLN A 13 -13.68 -10.79 12.90
C GLN A 13 -12.87 -10.28 11.71
N LYS A 14 -12.78 -8.96 11.53
CA LYS A 14 -11.99 -8.35 10.45
C LYS A 14 -10.49 -8.56 10.59
N ILE A 15 -9.97 -8.65 11.81
CA ILE A 15 -8.57 -9.04 12.03
C ILE A 15 -8.34 -10.49 11.61
N ASN A 16 -9.23 -11.41 11.98
CA ASN A 16 -9.11 -12.82 11.62
C ASN A 16 -9.20 -13.02 10.10
N GLU A 17 -10.17 -12.39 9.44
CA GLU A 17 -10.30 -12.38 7.98
C GLU A 17 -9.01 -11.89 7.32
N GLY A 18 -8.42 -10.79 7.83
CA GLY A 18 -7.14 -10.30 7.35
C GLY A 18 -6.01 -11.32 7.50
N LEU A 19 -5.92 -12.02 8.63
CA LEU A 19 -4.91 -13.05 8.87
C LEU A 19 -5.09 -14.29 7.98
N GLU A 20 -6.33 -14.69 7.70
CA GLU A 20 -6.64 -15.79 6.77
C GLU A 20 -6.15 -15.47 5.36
N HIS A 21 -6.42 -14.25 4.88
CA HIS A 21 -5.90 -13.76 3.61
C HIS A 21 -4.36 -13.70 3.57
N ILE A 22 -3.70 -13.27 4.65
CA ILE A 22 -2.22 -13.33 4.73
C ILE A 22 -1.72 -14.78 4.58
N ALA A 23 -2.32 -15.73 5.30
CA ALA A 23 -1.92 -17.13 5.25
C ALA A 23 -2.14 -17.74 3.85
N GLN A 24 -3.23 -17.38 3.18
CA GLN A 24 -3.52 -17.82 1.82
C GLN A 24 -2.52 -17.21 0.82
N ALA A 25 -2.20 -15.92 0.94
CA ALA A 25 -1.18 -15.27 0.12
C ALA A 25 0.20 -15.95 0.27
N GLU A 26 0.59 -16.29 1.50
CA GLU A 26 1.84 -17.00 1.76
C GLU A 26 1.86 -18.40 1.15
N LYS A 27 0.73 -19.11 1.19
CA LYS A 27 0.57 -20.39 0.52
C LYS A 27 0.64 -20.27 -1.01
N ASP A 28 0.13 -19.19 -1.59
CA ASP A 28 0.24 -18.93 -3.02
C ASP A 28 1.67 -18.62 -3.45
N LEU A 29 2.49 -18.07 -2.55
CA LEU A 29 3.91 -17.87 -2.79
C LEU A 29 4.76 -19.13 -2.59
N GLN A 30 4.27 -20.13 -1.85
CA GLN A 30 4.98 -21.38 -1.65
C GLN A 30 5.15 -22.14 -2.97
N THR A 31 6.38 -22.59 -3.19
CA THR A 31 6.75 -23.51 -4.27
C THR A 31 6.99 -24.90 -3.69
N GLY A 32 6.73 -25.93 -4.49
CA GLY A 32 6.94 -27.31 -4.09
C GLY A 32 7.20 -28.19 -5.29
N PHE A 33 7.19 -29.50 -5.09
CA PHE A 33 7.49 -30.47 -6.16
C PHE A 33 6.60 -30.33 -7.40
N LEU A 34 5.35 -29.87 -7.23
CA LEU A 34 4.40 -29.64 -8.34
C LEU A 34 4.33 -28.18 -8.80
N LYS A 35 4.73 -27.21 -7.98
CA LYS A 35 4.62 -25.77 -8.26
C LYS A 35 6.01 -25.14 -8.25
N TRP A 36 6.57 -24.98 -9.45
CA TRP A 36 7.94 -24.52 -9.66
C TRP A 36 8.09 -22.99 -9.70
N LYS A 37 6.97 -22.24 -9.73
CA LYS A 37 6.96 -20.77 -9.65
C LYS A 37 5.88 -20.29 -8.66
N PRO A 38 6.18 -19.29 -7.82
CA PRO A 38 5.19 -18.63 -6.97
C PRO A 38 4.04 -18.04 -7.79
N ASP A 39 2.83 -18.07 -7.24
CA ASP A 39 1.68 -17.37 -7.82
C ASP A 39 1.59 -15.96 -7.22
N TYR A 40 2.34 -15.04 -7.81
CA TYR A 40 2.37 -13.66 -7.37
C TYR A 40 1.06 -12.91 -7.62
N ASN A 41 0.26 -13.35 -8.59
CA ASN A 41 -1.00 -12.67 -8.90
C ASN A 41 -2.04 -12.96 -7.81
N SER A 42 -2.25 -14.24 -7.50
CA SER A 42 -3.13 -14.64 -6.39
C SER A 42 -2.65 -14.08 -5.06
N ALA A 43 -1.34 -14.16 -4.77
CA ALA A 43 -0.80 -13.61 -3.53
C ALA A 43 -1.05 -12.09 -3.41
N ALA A 44 -0.96 -11.33 -4.50
CA ALA A 44 -1.25 -9.89 -4.48
C ALA A 44 -2.73 -9.61 -4.16
N ASP A 45 -3.65 -10.33 -4.79
CA ASP A 45 -5.09 -10.20 -4.52
C ASP A 45 -5.44 -10.51 -3.06
N GLU A 46 -4.86 -11.58 -2.51
CA GLU A 46 -5.03 -11.96 -1.11
C GLU A 46 -4.44 -10.91 -0.15
N TYR A 47 -3.24 -10.39 -0.43
CA TYR A 47 -2.67 -9.29 0.36
C TYR A 47 -3.52 -8.02 0.32
N ARG A 48 -4.16 -7.72 -0.82
CA ARG A 48 -5.07 -6.59 -0.96
C ARG A 48 -6.31 -6.75 -0.08
N GLU A 49 -6.94 -7.91 -0.09
CA GLU A 49 -8.09 -8.21 0.79
C GLU A 49 -7.70 -8.16 2.27
N ALA A 50 -6.52 -8.70 2.63
CA ALA A 50 -5.99 -8.58 3.98
C ALA A 50 -5.83 -7.11 4.42
N ALA A 51 -5.29 -6.25 3.54
CA ALA A 51 -5.13 -4.83 3.82
C ALA A 51 -6.47 -4.13 4.08
N LEU A 52 -7.51 -4.45 3.30
CA LEU A 52 -8.85 -3.91 3.48
C LEU A 52 -9.47 -4.36 4.80
N ALA A 53 -9.34 -5.65 5.14
CA ALA A 53 -9.85 -6.21 6.39
C ALA A 53 -9.18 -5.55 7.61
N PHE A 54 -7.85 -5.44 7.62
CA PHE A 54 -7.11 -4.75 8.69
C PHE A 54 -7.47 -3.27 8.80
N LYS A 55 -7.64 -2.57 7.67
CA LYS A 55 -8.06 -1.16 7.67
C LYS A 55 -9.44 -0.98 8.28
N ASN A 56 -10.39 -1.86 7.96
CA ASN A 56 -11.74 -1.86 8.55
C ASN A 56 -11.72 -2.13 10.06
N ALA A 57 -10.75 -2.92 10.53
CA ALA A 57 -10.48 -3.14 11.96
C ALA A 57 -9.64 -2.04 12.62
N LYS A 58 -9.27 -0.97 11.89
CA LYS A 58 -8.36 0.10 12.32
C LYS A 58 -6.95 -0.39 12.72
N GLN A 59 -6.55 -1.57 12.25
CA GLN A 59 -5.19 -2.09 12.39
C GLN A 59 -4.30 -1.54 11.26
N PHE A 60 -4.04 -0.24 11.30
CA PHE A 60 -3.35 0.45 10.22
C PHE A 60 -1.92 -0.05 9.97
N ASP A 61 -1.21 -0.50 11.02
CA ASP A 61 0.13 -1.06 10.84
C ASP A 61 0.12 -2.36 10.04
N GLN A 62 -0.80 -3.28 10.37
CA GLN A 62 -1.00 -4.52 9.62
C GLN A 62 -1.51 -4.25 8.20
N ALA A 63 -2.44 -3.30 8.03
CA ALA A 63 -2.93 -2.88 6.72
C ALA A 63 -1.80 -2.33 5.82
N LYS A 64 -0.93 -1.50 6.39
CA LYS A 64 0.28 -0.98 5.70
C LYS A 64 1.20 -2.14 5.30
N HIS A 65 1.48 -3.07 6.20
CA HIS A 65 2.32 -4.23 5.89
C HIS A 65 1.73 -5.09 4.77
N ALA A 66 0.42 -5.34 4.79
CA ALA A 66 -0.27 -6.06 3.73
C ALA A 66 -0.18 -5.35 2.37
N CYS A 67 -0.42 -4.03 2.31
CA CYS A 67 -0.25 -3.24 1.07
C CYS A 67 1.18 -3.29 0.53
N LEU A 68 2.19 -3.28 1.40
CA LEU A 68 3.59 -3.40 0.98
C LEU A 68 3.90 -4.80 0.40
N ARG A 69 3.28 -5.85 0.95
CA ARG A 69 3.42 -7.21 0.43
C ARG A 69 2.71 -7.40 -0.90
N GLU A 70 1.52 -6.83 -1.07
CA GLU A 70 0.81 -6.71 -2.35
C GLU A 70 1.70 -6.04 -3.40
N ALA A 71 2.30 -4.89 -3.05
CA ALA A 71 3.15 -4.14 -3.97
C ALA A 71 4.36 -4.98 -4.44
N VAL A 72 5.05 -5.65 -3.52
CA VAL A 72 6.19 -6.53 -3.82
C VAL A 72 5.78 -7.73 -4.68
N ALA A 73 4.59 -8.30 -4.46
CA ALA A 73 4.05 -9.38 -5.29
C ALA A 73 3.81 -8.89 -6.73
N HIS A 74 3.19 -7.72 -6.91
CA HIS A 74 3.02 -7.10 -8.22
C HIS A 74 4.36 -6.75 -8.90
N GLU A 75 5.35 -6.23 -8.18
CA GLU A 75 6.71 -6.00 -8.71
C GLU A 75 7.33 -7.31 -9.21
N SER A 76 7.20 -8.39 -8.44
CA SER A 76 7.72 -9.71 -8.79
C SER A 76 7.05 -10.28 -10.05
N ASN A 77 5.82 -9.85 -10.34
CA ASN A 77 5.10 -10.18 -11.56
C ASN A 77 5.26 -9.14 -12.68
N LYS A 78 6.13 -8.14 -12.52
CA LYS A 78 6.34 -7.00 -13.45
C LYS A 78 5.08 -6.16 -13.71
N ALA A 79 4.11 -6.20 -12.81
CA ALA A 79 2.87 -5.43 -12.88
C ALA A 79 3.07 -4.05 -12.22
N LEU A 80 3.96 -3.22 -12.79
CA LEU A 80 4.42 -1.95 -12.19
C LEU A 80 3.28 -1.00 -11.84
N PHE A 81 2.26 -0.88 -12.70
CA PHE A 81 1.08 -0.04 -12.42
C PHE A 81 0.36 -0.48 -11.14
N HIS A 82 0.16 -1.78 -10.94
CA HIS A 82 -0.53 -2.33 -9.77
C HIS A 82 0.35 -2.22 -8.52
N ALA A 83 1.66 -2.43 -8.66
CA ALA A 83 2.61 -2.18 -7.58
C ALA A 83 2.57 -0.73 -7.11
N ALA A 84 2.58 0.23 -8.04
CA ALA A 84 2.48 1.65 -7.74
C ALA A 84 1.18 1.99 -6.97
N LYS A 85 0.04 1.43 -7.40
CA LYS A 85 -1.24 1.58 -6.69
C LYS A 85 -1.20 1.06 -5.26
N ALA A 86 -0.59 -0.11 -5.04
CA ALA A 86 -0.44 -0.69 -3.71
C ALA A 86 0.49 0.17 -2.82
N TYR A 87 1.57 0.73 -3.38
CA TYR A 87 2.41 1.70 -2.65
C TYR A 87 1.67 3.00 -2.29
N GLU A 88 0.84 3.54 -3.20
CA GLU A 88 -0.03 4.67 -2.86
C GLU A 88 -0.97 4.31 -1.70
N GLN A 89 -1.55 3.11 -1.71
CA GLN A 89 -2.46 2.66 -0.66
C GLN A 89 -1.74 2.52 0.69
N ALA A 90 -0.51 2.00 0.70
CA ALA A 90 0.35 1.95 1.88
C ALA A 90 0.68 3.37 2.38
N GLY A 91 0.99 4.30 1.48
CA GLY A 91 1.24 5.71 1.80
C GLY A 91 0.02 6.39 2.44
N MET A 92 -1.18 6.15 1.92
CA MET A 92 -2.43 6.66 2.50
C MET A 92 -2.69 6.07 3.90
N THR A 93 -2.36 4.80 4.13
CA THR A 93 -2.46 4.19 5.46
C THR A 93 -1.48 4.83 6.45
N LEU A 94 -0.25 5.13 6.01
CA LEU A 94 0.73 5.88 6.82
C LEU A 94 0.26 7.30 7.16
N LYS A 95 -0.49 7.94 6.27
CA LYS A 95 -1.13 9.23 6.56
C LYS A 95 -2.15 9.11 7.70
N GLU A 96 -2.98 8.07 7.72
CA GLU A 96 -3.91 7.81 8.83
C GLU A 96 -3.17 7.59 10.16
N MET A 97 -1.95 7.02 10.10
CA MET A 97 -1.04 6.85 11.24
C MET A 97 -0.23 8.12 11.60
N GLN A 98 -0.47 9.24 10.91
CA GLN A 98 0.30 10.49 11.02
C GLN A 98 1.81 10.33 10.72
N GLN A 99 2.22 9.26 10.05
CA GLN A 99 3.60 8.98 9.63
C GLN A 99 3.89 9.59 8.25
N LEU A 100 3.62 10.89 8.13
CA LEU A 100 3.65 11.62 6.86
C LEU A 100 5.00 11.54 6.12
N PRO A 101 6.19 11.60 6.76
CA PRO A 101 7.46 11.44 6.04
C PRO A 101 7.61 10.07 5.36
N GLN A 102 7.05 9.02 5.95
CA GLN A 102 7.07 7.69 5.34
C GLN A 102 6.06 7.58 4.21
N ALA A 103 4.87 8.18 4.38
CA ALA A 103 3.84 8.24 3.35
C ALA A 103 4.35 8.88 2.06
N VAL A 104 5.06 10.01 2.18
CA VAL A 104 5.67 10.72 1.05
C VAL A 104 6.62 9.81 0.27
N ARG A 105 7.55 9.12 0.95
CA ARG A 105 8.51 8.22 0.28
C ARG A 105 7.82 7.11 -0.52
N LEU A 106 6.71 6.56 0.00
CA LEU A 106 5.97 5.52 -0.72
C LEU A 106 5.24 6.08 -1.95
N ILE A 107 4.70 7.30 -1.86
CA ILE A 107 4.02 7.95 -3.00
C ILE A 107 5.04 8.37 -4.07
N GLU A 108 6.24 8.84 -3.67
CA GLU A 108 7.35 9.10 -4.60
C GLU A 108 7.78 7.80 -5.31
N LYS A 109 7.92 6.69 -4.58
CA LYS A 109 8.20 5.37 -5.18
C LYS A 109 7.11 4.96 -6.19
N ALA A 110 5.84 5.14 -5.85
CA ALA A 110 4.74 4.87 -6.75
C ALA A 110 4.80 5.73 -8.03
N SER A 111 5.13 7.01 -7.90
CA SER A 111 5.31 7.91 -9.05
C SER A 111 6.40 7.42 -9.99
N MET A 112 7.57 7.02 -9.47
CA MET A 112 8.65 6.46 -10.28
C MET A 112 8.19 5.22 -11.05
N MET A 113 7.43 4.33 -10.39
CA MET A 113 6.87 3.14 -11.06
C MET A 113 5.85 3.50 -12.15
N TYR A 114 5.03 4.53 -11.95
CA TYR A 114 4.12 5.02 -13.00
C TYR A 114 4.88 5.60 -14.19
N LEU A 115 6.01 6.27 -13.98
CA LEU A 115 6.88 6.74 -15.07
C LEU A 115 7.47 5.57 -15.83
N GLU A 116 8.03 4.58 -15.13
CA GLU A 116 8.60 3.37 -15.73
C GLU A 116 7.54 2.54 -16.50
N ASN A 117 6.29 2.55 -16.04
CA ASN A 117 5.17 1.90 -16.72
C ASN A 117 4.66 2.69 -17.95
N GLY A 118 5.18 3.90 -18.22
CA GLY A 118 4.75 4.72 -19.34
C GLY A 118 3.46 5.51 -19.09
N THR A 119 3.12 5.78 -17.83
CA THR A 119 1.92 6.54 -17.40
C THR A 119 2.31 7.83 -16.66
N PRO A 120 2.97 8.80 -17.31
CA PRO A 120 3.50 10.00 -16.67
C PRO A 120 2.42 10.91 -16.07
N ASP A 121 1.22 10.96 -16.66
CA ASP A 121 0.11 11.75 -16.10
C ASP A 121 -0.29 11.24 -14.70
N THR A 122 -0.32 9.92 -14.52
CA THR A 122 -0.62 9.31 -13.22
C THR A 122 0.52 9.53 -12.23
N ALA A 123 1.77 9.50 -12.71
CA ALA A 123 2.95 9.84 -11.91
C ALA A 123 2.89 11.28 -11.38
N ALA A 124 2.50 12.24 -12.21
CA ALA A 124 2.34 13.63 -11.83
C ALA A 124 1.24 13.82 -10.79
N MET A 125 0.08 13.16 -10.97
CA MET A 125 -1.01 13.17 -9.97
C MET A 125 -0.56 12.59 -8.62
N ALA A 126 0.25 11.53 -8.62
CA ALA A 126 0.80 10.96 -7.39
C ALA A 126 1.76 11.95 -6.70
N LEU A 127 2.66 12.59 -7.44
CA LEU A 127 3.56 13.61 -6.88
C LEU A 127 2.82 14.83 -6.35
N GLU A 128 1.75 15.28 -7.01
CA GLU A 128 0.92 16.37 -6.51
C GLU A 128 0.34 16.03 -5.11
N ARG A 129 -0.12 14.79 -4.92
CA ARG A 129 -0.58 14.31 -3.61
C ARG A 129 0.56 14.29 -2.59
N ALA A 130 1.75 13.83 -2.96
CA ALA A 130 2.92 13.87 -2.08
C ALA A 130 3.27 15.31 -1.69
N GLY A 131 3.29 16.25 -2.64
CA GLY A 131 3.55 17.66 -2.39
C GLY A 131 2.56 18.28 -1.40
N LYS A 132 1.27 17.97 -1.54
CA LYS A 132 0.24 18.38 -0.57
C LYS A 132 0.50 17.81 0.83
N LEU A 133 0.96 16.57 0.94
CA LEU A 133 1.31 15.96 2.22
C LEU A 133 2.59 16.59 2.84
N ILE A 134 3.58 16.92 2.03
CA ILE A 134 4.80 17.61 2.47
C ILE A 134 4.48 19.01 2.98
N GLY A 135 3.60 19.75 2.30
CA GLY A 135 3.16 21.07 2.76
C GLY A 135 2.57 21.06 4.17
N ILE A 136 2.01 19.92 4.61
CA ILE A 136 1.51 19.72 5.98
C ILE A 136 2.66 19.43 6.96
N VAL A 137 3.68 18.67 6.55
CA VAL A 137 4.82 18.28 7.41
C VAL A 137 5.84 19.39 7.56
N ASN A 138 6.11 20.11 6.46
CA ASN A 138 7.14 21.11 6.37
C ASN A 138 6.83 22.08 5.21
N PRO A 139 6.14 23.20 5.48
CA PRO A 139 5.72 24.14 4.44
C PRO A 139 6.90 24.71 3.65
N GLU A 140 8.10 24.80 4.22
CA GLU A 140 9.30 25.30 3.54
C GLU A 140 9.87 24.33 2.50
N LYS A 141 9.65 23.01 2.65
CA LYS A 141 10.10 22.00 1.66
C LYS A 141 9.15 21.84 0.47
N ALA A 142 7.88 22.24 0.59
CA ALA A 142 6.90 22.11 -0.48
C ALA A 142 7.30 22.89 -1.76
N VAL A 143 8.05 23.99 -1.60
CA VAL A 143 8.52 24.83 -2.70
C VAL A 143 9.54 24.10 -3.60
N ARG A 144 10.27 23.08 -3.11
CA ARG A 144 11.33 22.41 -3.89
C ARG A 144 10.86 21.33 -4.87
N ILE A 145 9.64 20.80 -4.71
CA ILE A 145 9.15 19.68 -5.55
C ILE A 145 8.29 20.19 -6.71
N VAL A 146 7.68 21.37 -6.58
CA VAL A 146 6.78 21.96 -7.58
C VAL A 146 7.53 22.60 -8.75
N ILE A 147 8.82 22.89 -8.59
CA ILE A 147 9.65 23.51 -9.63
C ILE A 147 10.76 22.53 -9.99
N PRO A 148 10.67 21.80 -11.12
CA PRO A 148 11.85 21.18 -11.69
C PRO A 148 12.77 22.33 -12.11
N THR A 149 13.84 22.55 -11.36
CA THR A 149 14.91 23.45 -11.79
C THR A 149 15.66 22.75 -12.90
N ASP A 150 15.28 23.04 -14.15
CA ASP A 150 16.18 22.87 -15.29
C ASP A 150 17.46 23.68 -14.99
N SER A 151 18.60 23.00 -15.04
CA SER A 151 19.93 23.59 -15.08
C SER A 151 20.80 22.74 -16.00
#